data_AF-A0A1I0Z256-F1
#
_entry.id   AF-A0A1I0Z256-F1
#
_cell.length_a   1.000
_cell.length_b   1.000
_cell.length_c   1.000
_cell.angle_alpha   90.00
_cell.angle_beta   90.00
_cell.angle_gamma   90.00
#
_symmetry.space_group_name_H-M   'P 1'
#
loop_
_entity.id
_entity.type
_entity.pdbx_description
1 polymer ?
#
loop_
_entity_poly.entity_id
_entity_poly.type
_entity_poly.pdbx_seq_one_letter_code
_entity_poly.pdbx_strand_id
1 'polypeptide(L)'
;MKKINLTRLDTTINKAEKCVSELDLFYKEIISNKYDNNEIIKRSMDLSFRSLFNSFQSLVEDYVSIVLRTLSVDVSKLYFRKCLEICVDNNFLSKEFMEKFKPSVKLRNDIAHGYDIPTTETLIDFYKENGEMYKLFIIDINNFKNNLNQQELF
;
A
#
# COMPACT_ATOMS: atom_id res chain seq x y z
N MET A 1 13.98 2.18 22.01
CA MET A 1 13.43 2.31 20.64
C MET A 1 14.58 2.69 19.71
N LYS A 2 14.76 2.01 18.56
CA LYS A 2 15.84 2.38 17.62
C LYS A 2 15.46 3.64 16.85
N LYS A 3 16.46 4.50 16.55
CA LYS A 3 16.25 5.71 15.76
C LYS A 3 15.66 5.37 14.38
N ILE A 4 14.60 6.06 14.00
CA ILE A 4 13.97 5.93 12.68
C ILE A 4 14.85 6.54 11.60
N ASN A 5 14.90 5.88 10.44
CA ASN A 5 15.48 6.49 9.25
C ASN A 5 14.43 7.42 8.61
N LEU A 6 14.45 8.70 9.00
CA LEU A 6 13.50 9.71 8.54
C LEU A 6 13.55 9.90 7.01
N THR A 7 14.75 9.88 6.41
CA THR A 7 14.90 10.00 4.95
C THR A 7 14.20 8.86 4.20
N ARG A 8 14.32 7.62 4.69
CA ARG A 8 13.64 6.47 4.10
C ARG A 8 12.13 6.56 4.33
N LEU A 9 11.69 7.01 5.50
CA LEU A 9 10.27 7.22 5.81
C LEU A 9 9.66 8.26 4.86
N ASP A 10 10.28 9.44 4.73
CA ASP A 10 9.84 10.51 3.83
C ASP A 10 9.76 10.05 2.38
N THR A 11 10.78 9.32 1.92
CA THR A 11 10.80 8.77 0.57
C THR A 11 9.65 7.77 0.37
N THR A 12 9.33 6.97 1.39
CA THR A 12 8.24 5.97 1.33
C THR A 12 6.87 6.67 1.30
N ILE A 13 6.66 7.69 2.14
CA ILE A 13 5.43 8.49 2.17
C ILE A 13 5.20 9.17 0.82
N ASN A 14 6.21 9.88 0.29
CA ASN A 14 6.09 10.57 -1.00
C ASN A 14 5.77 9.61 -2.16
N LYS A 15 6.39 8.42 -2.15
CA LYS A 15 6.09 7.38 -3.14
C LYS A 15 4.68 6.81 -2.99
N ALA A 16 4.21 6.61 -1.76
CA ALA A 16 2.86 6.14 -1.48
C ALA A 16 1.82 7.16 -1.95
N GLU A 17 1.99 8.45 -1.62
CA GLU A 17 1.08 9.51 -2.05
C GLU A 17 0.99 9.59 -3.58
N LYS A 18 2.14 9.56 -4.27
CA LYS A 18 2.18 9.53 -5.72
C LYS A 18 1.51 8.30 -6.30
N CYS A 19 1.79 7.12 -5.75
CA CYS A 19 1.22 5.85 -6.21
C CYS A 19 -0.30 5.83 -6.06
N VAL A 20 -0.84 6.30 -4.93
CA VAL A 20 -2.29 6.37 -4.68
C VAL A 20 -2.96 7.37 -5.64
N SER A 21 -2.34 8.53 -5.86
CA SER A 21 -2.83 9.53 -6.82
C SER A 21 -2.88 8.99 -8.26
N GLU A 22 -1.82 8.28 -8.68
CA GLU A 22 -1.78 7.66 -10.01
C GLU A 22 -2.80 6.51 -10.12
N LEU A 23 -2.97 5.68 -9.09
CA LEU A 23 -4.03 4.65 -9.06
C LEU A 23 -5.41 5.25 -9.28
N ASP A 24 -5.72 6.34 -8.56
CA ASP A 24 -7.00 7.06 -8.69
C ASP A 24 -7.21 7.59 -10.11
N LEU A 25 -6.14 8.12 -10.74
CA LEU A 25 -6.17 8.61 -12.12
C LEU A 25 -6.45 7.48 -13.11
N PHE A 26 -5.65 6.41 -13.08
CA PHE A 26 -5.79 5.28 -13.99
C PHE A 26 -7.14 4.58 -13.82
N TYR A 27 -7.59 4.39 -12.58
CA TYR A 27 -8.92 3.84 -12.30
C TYR A 27 -10.03 4.66 -13.00
N LYS A 28 -10.02 6.00 -12.84
CA LYS A 28 -11.00 6.89 -13.48
C LYS A 28 -10.96 6.84 -15.00
N GLU A 29 -9.77 6.81 -15.58
CA GLU A 29 -9.61 6.72 -17.03
C GLU A 29 -10.11 5.37 -17.57
N ILE A 30 -9.83 4.27 -16.88
CA ILE A 30 -10.29 2.93 -17.25
C ILE A 30 -11.82 2.85 -17.22
N ILE A 31 -12.46 3.25 -16.12
CA ILE A 31 -13.94 3.18 -15.99
C ILE A 31 -14.67 4.14 -16.94
N SER A 32 -13.99 5.17 -17.44
CA SER A 32 -14.56 6.10 -18.42
C SER A 32 -14.72 5.48 -19.81
N ASN A 33 -14.12 4.30 -20.05
CA ASN A 33 -14.15 3.55 -21.31
C ASN A 33 -13.67 4.35 -22.54
N LYS A 34 -12.94 5.46 -22.30
CA LYS A 34 -12.48 6.39 -23.34
C LYS A 34 -11.53 5.75 -24.37
N TYR A 35 -10.92 4.62 -24.02
CA TYR A 35 -9.89 3.94 -24.81
C TYR A 35 -10.30 2.57 -25.34
N ASP A 36 -11.57 2.17 -25.20
CA ASP A 36 -12.01 0.82 -25.57
C ASP A 36 -11.84 0.49 -27.07
N ASN A 37 -11.83 1.51 -27.92
CA ASN A 37 -11.60 1.34 -29.37
C ASN A 37 -10.11 1.24 -29.74
N ASN A 38 -9.18 1.40 -28.80
CA ASN A 38 -7.74 1.30 -29.03
C ASN A 38 -7.12 0.26 -28.09
N GLU A 39 -6.95 -0.96 -28.60
CA GLU A 39 -6.44 -2.11 -27.85
C GLU A 39 -5.05 -1.87 -27.23
N ILE A 40 -4.16 -1.15 -27.94
CA ILE A 40 -2.81 -0.85 -27.42
C ILE A 40 -2.89 0.05 -26.19
N ILE A 41 -3.72 1.11 -26.26
CA ILE A 41 -3.89 2.02 -25.13
C ILE A 41 -4.57 1.29 -23.96
N LYS A 42 -5.63 0.53 -24.23
CA LYS A 42 -6.32 -0.28 -23.20
C LYS A 42 -5.34 -1.20 -22.46
N ARG A 43 -4.54 -1.96 -23.21
CA ARG A 43 -3.51 -2.86 -22.62
C ARG A 43 -2.46 -2.09 -21.82
N SER A 44 -2.05 -0.91 -22.28
CA SER A 44 -1.10 -0.05 -21.55
C SER A 44 -1.68 0.43 -20.21
N MET A 45 -2.95 0.85 -20.21
CA MET A 45 -3.66 1.26 -18.98
C MET A 45 -3.77 0.10 -18.00
N ASP A 46 -4.14 -1.09 -18.47
CA ASP A 46 -4.27 -2.29 -17.64
C ASP A 46 -2.95 -2.68 -16.97
N LEU A 47 -1.86 -2.68 -17.74
CA LEU A 47 -0.52 -2.96 -17.23
C LEU A 47 -0.05 -1.90 -16.23
N SER A 48 -0.34 -0.63 -16.50
CA SER A 48 0.02 0.47 -15.61
C SER A 48 -0.72 0.39 -14.29
N PHE A 49 -2.04 0.15 -14.32
CA PHE A 49 -2.85 -0.02 -13.14
C PHE A 49 -2.36 -1.19 -12.28
N ARG A 50 -2.10 -2.36 -12.89
CA ARG A 50 -1.53 -3.51 -12.20
C ARG A 50 -0.18 -3.20 -11.55
N SER A 51 0.70 -2.53 -12.29
CA SER A 51 2.03 -2.14 -11.79
C SER A 51 1.92 -1.25 -10.56
N LEU A 52 1.01 -0.27 -10.60
CA LEU A 52 0.74 0.62 -9.48
C LEU A 52 0.11 -0.12 -8.29
N PHE A 53 -0.84 -1.03 -8.55
CA PHE A 53 -1.45 -1.86 -7.51
C PHE A 53 -0.40 -2.65 -6.73
N ASN A 54 0.53 -3.28 -7.46
CA ASN A 54 1.63 -4.03 -6.88
C ASN A 54 2.63 -3.13 -6.14
N SER A 55 2.91 -1.96 -6.72
CA SER A 55 3.79 -0.96 -6.10
C SER A 55 3.24 -0.49 -4.75
N PHE A 56 1.92 -0.32 -4.63
CA PHE A 56 1.30 0.00 -3.35
C PHE A 56 1.53 -1.10 -2.31
N GLN A 57 1.40 -2.39 -2.66
CA GLN A 57 1.68 -3.49 -1.74
C GLN A 57 3.12 -3.43 -1.21
N SER A 58 4.08 -3.23 -2.12
CA SER A 58 5.50 -3.11 -1.76
C SER A 58 5.76 -1.89 -0.86
N LEU A 59 5.05 -0.78 -1.06
CA LEU A 59 5.18 0.42 -0.23
C LEU A 59 4.63 0.20 1.20
N VAL A 60 3.55 -0.58 1.34
CA VAL A 60 3.08 -1.00 2.67
C VAL A 60 4.14 -1.89 3.35
N GLU A 61 4.74 -2.84 2.62
CA GLU A 61 5.83 -3.68 3.14
C GLU A 61 7.05 -2.86 3.58
N ASP A 62 7.45 -1.88 2.77
CA ASP A 62 8.55 -0.96 3.09
C ASP A 62 8.27 -0.16 4.36
N TYR A 63 7.06 0.40 4.49
CA TYR A 63 6.66 1.14 5.69
C TYR A 63 6.66 0.23 6.93
N VAL A 64 6.07 -0.95 6.83
CA VAL A 64 6.04 -1.96 7.91
C VAL A 64 7.47 -2.32 8.34
N SER A 65 8.38 -2.53 7.38
CA SER A 65 9.79 -2.80 7.66
C SER A 65 10.46 -1.66 8.43
N ILE A 66 10.18 -0.41 8.06
CA ILE A 66 10.70 0.77 8.76
C ILE A 66 10.25 0.78 10.21
N VAL A 67 8.94 0.65 10.47
CA VAL A 67 8.39 0.76 11.83
C VAL A 67 8.76 -0.43 12.72
N LEU A 68 8.76 -1.66 12.19
CA LEU A 68 9.14 -2.83 12.98
C LEU A 68 10.62 -2.81 13.39
N ARG A 69 11.49 -2.21 12.58
CA ARG A 69 12.89 -2.00 12.95
C ARG A 69 13.03 -1.11 14.18
N THR A 70 12.13 -0.15 14.38
CA THR A 70 12.13 0.76 15.55
C THR A 70 11.79 0.02 16.85
N LEU A 71 10.89 -0.95 16.73
CA LEU A 71 10.46 -1.86 17.79
C LEU A 71 11.46 -2.99 18.06
N SER A 72 12.52 -3.10 17.26
CA SER A 72 13.50 -4.21 17.32
C SER A 72 12.85 -5.59 17.13
N VAL A 73 11.76 -5.65 16.35
CA VAL A 73 11.10 -6.90 15.98
C VAL A 73 11.90 -7.59 14.88
N ASP A 74 12.24 -8.85 15.09
CA ASP A 74 12.82 -9.71 14.05
C ASP A 74 11.71 -10.26 13.15
N VAL A 75 11.68 -9.78 11.90
CA VAL A 75 10.66 -10.14 10.90
C VAL A 75 10.95 -11.46 10.19
N SER A 76 12.14 -12.06 10.37
CA SER A 76 12.58 -13.24 9.61
C SER A 76 11.71 -14.49 9.81
N LYS A 77 10.95 -14.55 10.92
CA LYS A 77 10.06 -15.65 11.28
C LYS A 77 8.58 -15.28 11.27
N LEU A 78 8.23 -14.08 10.80
CA LEU A 78 6.87 -13.57 10.85
C LEU A 78 6.25 -13.50 9.46
N TYR A 79 5.03 -14.02 9.34
CA TYR A 79 4.21 -13.77 8.16
C TYR A 79 3.86 -12.28 8.08
N PHE A 80 3.73 -11.75 6.86
CA PHE A 80 3.43 -10.33 6.64
C PHE A 80 2.16 -9.87 7.37
N ARG A 81 1.13 -10.72 7.42
CA ARG A 81 -0.08 -10.45 8.21
C ARG A 81 0.23 -10.20 9.70
N LYS A 82 1.16 -10.96 10.29
CA LYS A 82 1.54 -10.77 11.69
C LYS A 82 2.32 -9.47 11.89
N CYS A 83 3.13 -9.09 10.90
CA CYS A 83 3.82 -7.79 10.89
C CYS A 83 2.82 -6.62 10.92
N LEU A 84 1.75 -6.70 10.12
CA LEU A 84 0.68 -5.69 10.13
C LEU A 84 -0.06 -5.62 11.47
N GLU A 85 -0.37 -6.76 12.09
CA GLU A 85 -0.98 -6.80 13.41
C GLU A 85 -0.12 -6.07 14.46
N ILE A 86 1.20 -6.29 14.44
CA ILE A 86 2.12 -5.57 15.34
C ILE A 86 2.09 -4.06 15.08
N CYS A 87 2.02 -3.63 13.83
CA CYS A 87 1.90 -2.21 13.50
C CYS A 87 0.62 -1.59 14.06
N VAL A 88 -0.50 -2.31 13.98
CA VAL A 88 -1.79 -1.88 14.53
C VAL A 88 -1.76 -1.83 16.06
N ASP A 89 -1.23 -2.87 16.70
CA ASP A 89 -1.13 -2.95 18.17
C ASP A 89 -0.26 -1.82 18.76
N ASN A 90 0.65 -1.25 17.96
CA ASN A 90 1.52 -0.14 18.33
C ASN A 90 1.08 1.22 17.74
N ASN A 91 -0.14 1.33 17.21
CA ASN A 91 -0.71 2.55 16.63
C ASN A 91 0.08 3.15 15.45
N PHE A 92 0.84 2.35 14.71
CA PHE A 92 1.47 2.77 13.45
C PHE A 92 0.50 2.68 12.26
N LEU A 93 -0.51 1.82 12.36
CA LEU A 93 -1.58 1.68 11.38
C LEU A 93 -2.92 1.56 12.11
N SER A 94 -3.98 2.06 11.49
CA SER A 94 -5.33 1.93 12.01
C SER A 94 -5.85 0.49 11.88
N LYS A 95 -6.73 0.09 12.80
CA LYS A 95 -7.48 -1.17 12.68
C LYS A 95 -8.33 -1.21 11.42
N GLU A 96 -8.93 -0.06 11.06
CA GLU A 96 -9.74 0.09 9.85
C GLU A 96 -8.92 -0.19 8.58
N PHE A 97 -7.69 0.34 8.48
CA PHE A 97 -6.79 0.02 7.37
C PHE A 97 -6.56 -1.49 7.29
N MET A 98 -6.22 -2.14 8.40
CA MET A 98 -5.91 -3.58 8.40
C MET A 98 -7.11 -4.44 7.98
N GLU A 99 -8.31 -4.11 8.42
CA GLU A 99 -9.53 -4.83 8.04
C GLU A 99 -9.79 -4.74 6.53
N LYS A 100 -9.65 -3.55 5.94
CA LYS A 100 -9.83 -3.33 4.49
C LYS A 100 -8.64 -3.85 3.66
N PHE A 101 -7.43 -3.89 4.21
CA PHE A 101 -6.22 -4.34 3.51
C PHE A 101 -6.02 -5.85 3.55
N LYS A 102 -6.60 -6.56 4.52
CA LYS A 102 -6.43 -8.01 4.68
C LYS A 102 -6.72 -8.84 3.42
N PRO A 103 -7.76 -8.57 2.61
CA PRO A 103 -7.96 -9.32 1.36
C PRO A 103 -6.90 -8.99 0.30
N SER A 104 -6.30 -7.80 0.33
CA SER A 104 -5.18 -7.41 -0.53
C SER A 104 -3.94 -8.28 -0.30
N VAL A 105 -3.71 -8.73 0.94
CA VAL A 105 -2.61 -9.65 1.27
C VAL A 105 -2.76 -10.99 0.54
N LYS A 106 -4.00 -11.45 0.35
CA LYS A 106 -4.27 -12.66 -0.43
C LYS A 106 -3.90 -12.44 -1.90
N LEU A 107 -4.40 -11.36 -2.51
CA LEU A 107 -4.07 -10.98 -3.89
C LEU A 107 -2.56 -10.89 -4.13
N ARG A 108 -1.83 -10.28 -3.19
CA ARG A 108 -0.37 -10.19 -3.21
C ARG A 108 0.30 -11.56 -3.20
N ASN A 109 -0.18 -12.49 -2.38
CA ASN A 109 0.36 -13.84 -2.32
C ASN A 109 0.07 -14.61 -3.61
N ASP A 110 -1.14 -14.48 -4.16
CA ASP A 110 -1.53 -15.13 -5.40
C ASP A 110 -0.66 -14.63 -6.58
N ILE A 111 -0.36 -13.33 -6.62
CA ILE A 111 0.60 -12.73 -7.57
C ILE A 111 2.01 -13.29 -7.37
N ALA A 112 2.49 -13.39 -6.13
CA ALA A 112 3.85 -13.84 -5.82
C ALA A 112 4.08 -15.33 -6.10
N HIS A 113 3.06 -16.16 -5.91
CA HIS A 113 3.15 -17.62 -6.11
C HIS A 113 2.76 -18.07 -7.52
N GLY A 114 2.13 -17.21 -8.33
CA GLY A 114 1.94 -17.42 -9.77
C GLY A 114 0.89 -18.46 -10.17
N TYR A 115 0.27 -19.16 -9.21
CA TYR A 115 -0.75 -20.18 -9.49
C TYR A 115 -2.13 -19.59 -9.85
N ASP A 116 -2.52 -18.47 -9.22
CA ASP A 116 -3.83 -17.81 -9.41
C ASP A 116 -3.65 -16.29 -9.63
N ILE A 117 -2.88 -15.90 -10.64
CA ILE A 117 -2.62 -14.47 -10.90
C ILE A 117 -3.95 -13.74 -11.17
N PRO A 118 -4.38 -12.79 -10.32
CA PRO A 118 -5.65 -12.09 -10.49
C PRO A 118 -5.66 -11.30 -11.80
N THR A 119 -6.79 -11.22 -12.50
CA THR A 119 -6.93 -10.41 -13.71
C THR A 119 -6.92 -8.91 -13.37
N THR A 120 -6.69 -8.05 -14.35
CA THR A 120 -6.69 -6.59 -14.08
C THR A 120 -8.08 -6.12 -13.67
N GLU A 121 -9.13 -6.71 -14.24
CA GLU A 121 -10.53 -6.48 -13.84
C GLU A 121 -10.74 -6.81 -12.36
N THR A 122 -10.23 -7.95 -11.87
CA THR A 122 -10.29 -8.28 -10.43
C THR A 122 -9.59 -7.24 -9.56
N LEU A 123 -8.45 -6.69 -10.00
CA LEU A 123 -7.75 -5.64 -9.27
C LEU A 123 -8.52 -4.31 -9.28
N ILE A 124 -9.18 -3.98 -10.39
CA ILE A 124 -10.02 -2.79 -10.54
C ILE A 124 -11.24 -2.90 -9.63
N ASP A 125 -11.92 -4.05 -9.61
CA ASP A 125 -13.07 -4.31 -8.73
C ASP A 125 -12.66 -4.22 -7.26
N PHE A 126 -11.53 -4.82 -6.90
CA PHE A 126 -10.98 -4.70 -5.55
C PHE A 126 -10.72 -3.23 -5.19
N TYR A 127 -10.10 -2.45 -6.09
CA TYR A 127 -9.83 -1.04 -5.87
C TYR A 127 -11.11 -0.21 -5.73
N LYS A 128 -12.13 -0.49 -6.54
CA LYS A 128 -13.44 0.16 -6.45
C LYS A 128 -14.11 -0.07 -5.09
N GLU A 129 -14.06 -1.30 -4.59
CA GLU A 129 -14.68 -1.67 -3.31
C GLU A 129 -13.88 -1.16 -2.10
N ASN A 130 -12.56 -1.03 -2.23
CA ASN A 130 -11.64 -0.77 -1.11
C ASN A 130 -10.84 0.54 -1.28
N GLY A 131 -11.23 1.44 -2.19
CA GLY A 131 -10.44 2.62 -2.56
C GLY A 131 -10.10 3.55 -1.39
N GLU A 132 -10.97 3.62 -0.38
CA GLU A 132 -10.72 4.39 0.85
C GLU A 132 -9.51 3.90 1.64
N MET A 133 -9.20 2.60 1.59
CA MET A 133 -8.07 2.00 2.29
C MET A 133 -6.74 2.64 1.90
N TYR A 134 -6.58 2.98 0.62
CA TYR A 134 -5.38 3.64 0.12
C TYR A 134 -5.18 5.02 0.74
N LYS A 135 -6.28 5.77 0.93
CA LYS A 135 -6.26 7.08 1.58
C LYS A 135 -6.01 6.96 3.09
N LEU A 136 -6.62 5.97 3.73
CA LEU A 136 -6.39 5.67 5.14
C LEU A 136 -4.93 5.35 5.42
N PHE A 137 -4.26 4.59 4.54
CA PHE A 137 -2.83 4.34 4.65
C PHE A 137 -2.02 5.64 4.66
N ILE A 138 -2.29 6.56 3.72
CA ILE A 138 -1.61 7.87 3.66
C ILE A 138 -1.84 8.69 4.94
N ILE A 139 -3.06 8.66 5.48
CA ILE A 139 -3.39 9.33 6.74
C ILE A 139 -2.58 8.73 7.91
N ASP A 140 -2.57 7.40 8.03
CA ASP A 140 -1.88 6.69 9.11
C ASP A 140 -0.37 6.99 9.11
N ILE A 141 0.29 6.86 7.96
CA ILE A 141 1.75 7.07 7.86
C ILE A 141 2.15 8.54 8.08
N ASN A 142 1.32 9.50 7.67
CA ASN A 142 1.56 10.92 7.92
C ASN A 142 1.31 11.29 9.39
N ASN A 143 0.27 10.75 10.02
CA ASN A 143 0.03 10.93 11.45
C ASN A 143 1.21 10.42 12.28
N PHE A 144 1.73 9.24 11.93
CA PHE A 144 2.93 8.72 12.55
C PHE A 144 4.13 9.67 12.40
N LYS A 145 4.41 10.14 11.18
CA LYS A 145 5.51 11.10 10.94
C LYS A 145 5.35 12.39 11.76
N ASN A 146 4.13 12.94 11.82
CA ASN A 146 3.86 14.16 12.58
C ASN A 146 4.11 13.97 14.08
N ASN A 147 3.74 12.81 14.63
CA ASN A 147 3.99 12.48 16.03
C ASN A 147 5.49 12.34 16.34
N LEU A 148 6.30 11.84 15.39
CA LEU A 148 7.76 11.81 15.55
C LEU A 148 8.36 13.21 15.64
N ASN A 149 7.95 14.11 14.75
CA ASN A 149 8.45 15.48 14.74
C ASN A 149 8.10 16.24 16.03
N GLN A 150 6.93 15.94 16.62
CA GLN A 150 6.54 16.51 17.91
C GLN A 150 7.40 15.99 19.08
N GLN A 151 7.85 14.73 19.03
CA GLN A 151 8.73 14.15 20.05
C GLN A 151 10.18 14.64 19.95
N GLU A 152 10.63 15.10 18.79
CA GLU A 152 11.97 15.70 18.63
C GLU A 152 12.04 17.19 19.06
N LEU A 153 10.89 17.82 19.33
CA LEU A 153 10.78 19.22 19.78
C LEU A 153 10.78 19.40 21.32
N PHE A 154 10.85 18.30 22.07
CA PHE A 154 10.94 18.26 23.54
C PHE A 154 12.16 17.45 23.99
#